data_AF-A0A9P1H2A1-F1
#
_entry.id   AF-A0A9P1H2A1-F1
#
_cell.length_a   1.000
_cell.length_b   1.000
_cell.length_c   1.000
_cell.angle_alpha   90.00
_cell.angle_beta   90.00
_cell.angle_gamma   90.00
#
_symmetry.space_group_name_H-M   'P 1'
#
loop_
_entity.id
_entity.type
_entity.pdbx_description
1 polymer ?
#
loop_
_entity_poly.entity_id
_entity_poly.type
_entity_poly.pdbx_seq_one_letter_code
_entity_poly.pdbx_strand_id
1 'polypeptide(L)'
;MHIPFSAIAVAAGMLASPYAVAALSERDIPADIPVSSLLSSAQAHLSRGETTEALVYYDAAVARDPSNYLTFFKRATTYLSLGRTNQATEDFNAVLSLKPGFEGAHIQLAKIRIKSGDWEAAREQFLLGGRTHSSQDILDLNGAEGASRLGTAAEKDGDWETCVSQLSTAITVAPRAASLRESRAHCRLEMGVLESAITDMQHVLHLQPGDVTPHLKVAAMAFYSLGDLEMGLGQCRKCLQSDPDSKPCKRLFKWQKSLTKTLEKASKALQNAKPMSAIKVLVDSADEPGLLKELEDQIFALQGEGLLPTSGPVELRQRVLEMICQAYFEQGKGALTLKIMRPRQEAEKKMAAINEAYEVLSDPELRSRFDRVMTRMTRPPNQILSGGPFQGGGHPFFFQNGHGGGQKFQFQYGF
;
A
#
# COMPACT_ATOMS: atom_id res chain seq x y z
N MET A 1 3.74 -25.93 -47.54
CA MET A 1 4.33 -27.27 -47.48
C MET A 1 5.65 -27.14 -46.76
N HIS A 2 5.70 -27.70 -45.55
CA HIS A 2 6.79 -27.58 -44.58
C HIS A 2 8.07 -28.27 -45.06
N ILE A 3 9.22 -27.63 -44.82
CA ILE A 3 10.52 -28.31 -44.70
C ILE A 3 11.12 -27.84 -43.36
N PRO A 4 11.53 -28.78 -42.48
CA PRO A 4 11.84 -28.48 -41.08
C PRO A 4 13.26 -27.89 -40.91
N PHE A 5 13.36 -26.81 -40.14
CA PHE A 5 14.62 -26.31 -39.57
C PHE A 5 15.02 -27.18 -38.37
N SER A 6 15.54 -28.37 -38.63
CA SER A 6 16.15 -29.21 -37.60
C SER A 6 17.34 -29.95 -38.17
N ALA A 7 18.44 -29.22 -38.40
CA ALA A 7 19.82 -29.71 -38.42
C ALA A 7 20.76 -28.61 -38.94
N ILE A 8 21.03 -27.60 -38.11
CA ILE A 8 22.35 -26.95 -38.15
C ILE A 8 22.93 -27.12 -36.76
N ALA A 9 23.90 -28.02 -36.73
CA ALA A 9 24.66 -28.41 -35.58
C ALA A 9 25.71 -27.35 -35.25
N VAL A 10 25.89 -27.13 -33.94
CA VAL A 10 27.19 -27.07 -33.26
C VAL A 10 27.98 -25.75 -33.31
N ALA A 11 28.47 -25.41 -32.11
CA ALA A 11 29.53 -24.46 -31.78
C ALA A 11 29.16 -22.97 -31.60
N ALA A 12 28.27 -22.68 -30.64
CA ALA A 12 28.29 -21.40 -29.94
C ALA A 12 27.88 -21.61 -28.48
N GLY A 13 28.85 -21.80 -27.59
CA GLY A 13 28.55 -21.98 -26.16
C GLY A 13 29.68 -22.47 -25.28
N MET A 14 30.94 -22.24 -25.64
CA MET A 14 32.08 -22.46 -24.73
C MET A 14 33.08 -21.31 -24.89
N LEU A 15 32.64 -20.11 -24.53
CA LEU A 15 33.52 -19.13 -23.88
C LEU A 15 32.86 -18.78 -22.55
N ALA A 16 32.76 -19.81 -21.71
CA ALA A 16 32.58 -19.60 -20.28
C ALA A 16 33.80 -18.80 -19.80
N SER A 17 33.50 -17.66 -19.19
CA SER A 17 34.41 -16.75 -18.52
C SER A 17 35.54 -17.50 -17.76
N PRO A 18 36.83 -17.15 -17.94
CA PRO A 18 37.92 -17.84 -17.26
C PRO A 18 38.12 -17.44 -15.79
N TYR A 19 37.19 -16.76 -15.15
CA TYR A 19 37.31 -16.41 -13.73
C TYR A 19 36.02 -16.68 -12.97
N ALA A 20 35.70 -17.96 -12.78
CA ALA A 20 35.17 -18.36 -11.49
C ALA A 20 36.35 -18.31 -10.50
N VAL A 21 36.59 -17.15 -9.90
CA VAL A 21 37.48 -17.07 -8.73
C VAL A 21 36.81 -17.92 -7.66
N ALA A 22 37.33 -19.12 -7.41
CA ALA A 22 36.90 -19.91 -6.28
C ALA A 22 37.09 -19.04 -5.03
N ALA A 23 36.03 -18.86 -4.24
CA ALA A 23 36.12 -18.14 -2.98
C ALA A 23 37.14 -18.87 -2.10
N LEU A 24 38.22 -18.18 -1.73
CA LEU A 24 39.29 -18.72 -0.90
C LEU A 24 38.67 -19.29 0.38
N SER A 25 38.97 -20.54 0.71
CA SER A 25 38.56 -21.17 1.96
C SER A 25 39.74 -21.37 2.89
N GLU A 26 39.47 -21.51 4.20
CA GLU A 26 40.52 -21.78 5.20
C GLU A 26 41.37 -23.02 4.85
N ARG A 27 40.76 -24.02 4.20
CA ARG A 27 41.41 -25.27 3.79
C ARG A 27 42.41 -25.07 2.65
N ASP A 28 42.30 -23.98 1.91
CA ASP A 28 43.21 -23.63 0.82
C ASP A 28 44.47 -22.92 1.33
N ILE A 29 44.53 -22.59 2.63
CA ILE A 29 45.68 -21.94 3.27
C ILE A 29 46.64 -23.01 3.81
N PRO A 30 47.89 -23.09 3.30
CA PRO A 30 48.87 -24.07 3.75
C PRO A 30 49.10 -24.10 5.28
N ALA A 31 49.24 -25.32 5.81
CA ALA A 31 49.34 -25.63 7.24
C ALA A 31 50.60 -25.05 7.93
N ASP A 32 51.58 -24.63 7.15
CA ASP A 32 52.90 -24.15 7.58
C ASP A 32 53.01 -22.61 7.61
N ILE A 33 52.03 -21.89 7.08
CA ILE A 33 52.06 -20.42 7.07
C ILE A 33 51.98 -19.91 8.53
N PRO A 34 52.93 -19.07 8.99
CA PRO A 34 52.94 -18.55 10.34
C PRO A 34 51.83 -17.50 10.55
N VAL A 35 51.36 -17.38 11.79
CA VAL A 35 50.31 -16.42 12.19
C VAL A 35 50.63 -14.99 11.74
N SER A 36 51.90 -14.57 11.86
CA SER A 36 52.33 -13.23 11.40
C SER A 36 52.11 -13.01 9.90
N SER A 37 52.34 -14.02 9.07
CA SER A 37 52.08 -13.96 7.63
C SER A 37 50.58 -13.96 7.35
N LEU A 38 49.79 -14.75 8.07
CA LEU A 38 48.32 -14.74 7.94
C LEU A 38 47.75 -13.36 8.26
N LEU A 39 48.23 -12.73 9.34
CA LEU A 39 47.83 -11.38 9.74
C LEU A 39 48.23 -10.32 8.69
N SER A 40 49.40 -10.46 8.08
CA SER A 40 49.85 -9.57 6.98
C SER A 40 48.97 -9.74 5.74
N SER A 41 48.62 -10.98 5.37
CA SER A 41 47.70 -11.25 4.27
C SER A 41 46.32 -10.66 4.54
N ALA A 42 45.76 -10.88 5.73
CA ALA A 42 44.49 -10.29 6.12
C ALA A 42 44.51 -8.76 5.98
N GLN A 43 45.58 -8.10 6.46
CA GLN A 43 45.74 -6.66 6.34
C GLN A 43 45.85 -6.18 4.88
N ALA A 44 46.55 -6.93 4.03
CA ALA A 44 46.67 -6.62 2.60
C ALA A 44 45.30 -6.73 1.90
N HIS A 45 44.50 -7.73 2.23
CA HIS A 45 43.12 -7.86 1.74
C HIS A 45 42.23 -6.70 2.23
N LEU A 46 42.31 -6.31 3.51
CA LEU A 46 41.60 -5.14 4.02
C LEU A 46 41.96 -3.85 3.28
N SER A 47 43.24 -3.64 2.98
CA SER A 47 43.70 -2.44 2.25
C SER A 47 43.17 -2.36 0.81
N ARG A 48 42.76 -3.50 0.24
CA ARG A 48 42.13 -3.60 -1.09
C ARG A 48 40.60 -3.55 -1.03
N GLY A 49 40.00 -3.48 0.16
CA GLY A 49 38.55 -3.56 0.36
C GLY A 49 37.99 -4.99 0.30
N GLU A 50 38.87 -5.99 0.17
CA GLU A 50 38.56 -7.43 0.13
C GLU A 50 38.32 -7.95 1.56
N THR A 51 37.30 -7.40 2.20
CA THR A 51 36.98 -7.59 3.62
C THR A 51 36.53 -9.01 3.95
N THR A 52 35.87 -9.69 3.01
CA THR A 52 35.46 -11.09 3.14
C THR A 52 36.64 -12.06 3.11
N GLU A 53 37.61 -11.81 2.25
CA GLU A 53 38.83 -12.59 2.09
C GLU A 53 39.75 -12.39 3.29
N ALA A 54 39.83 -11.15 3.81
CA ALA A 54 40.56 -10.87 5.05
C ALA A 54 40.07 -11.71 6.23
N LEU A 55 38.76 -11.98 6.33
CA LEU A 55 38.21 -12.84 7.38
C LEU A 55 38.73 -14.27 7.29
N VAL A 56 38.91 -14.83 6.09
CA VAL A 56 39.42 -16.21 5.92
C VAL A 56 40.83 -16.33 6.51
N TYR A 57 41.68 -15.33 6.30
CA TYR A 57 43.02 -15.30 6.91
C TYR A 57 42.99 -15.05 8.42
N TYR A 58 42.04 -14.25 8.93
CA TYR A 58 41.84 -14.10 10.36
C TYR A 58 41.33 -15.38 11.02
N ASP A 59 40.42 -16.10 10.38
CA ASP A 59 39.90 -17.39 10.86
C ASP A 59 41.03 -18.42 10.97
N ALA A 60 41.85 -18.54 9.91
CA ALA A 60 43.06 -19.36 9.94
C ALA A 60 44.03 -18.90 11.06
N ALA A 61 44.23 -17.59 11.24
CA ALA A 61 45.11 -17.07 12.29
C ALA A 61 44.60 -17.40 13.71
N VAL A 62 43.29 -17.33 13.94
CA VAL A 62 42.66 -17.72 15.21
C VAL A 62 42.79 -19.22 15.44
N ALA A 63 42.58 -20.05 14.41
CA ALA A 63 42.72 -21.49 14.52
C ALA A 63 44.15 -21.92 14.89
N ARG A 64 45.17 -21.20 14.40
CA ARG A 64 46.59 -21.48 14.67
C ARG A 64 47.06 -20.99 16.03
N ASP A 65 46.55 -19.85 16.50
CA ASP A 65 46.87 -19.32 17.81
C ASP A 65 45.62 -18.76 18.51
N PRO A 66 44.86 -19.65 19.20
CA PRO A 66 43.65 -19.26 19.93
C PRO A 66 43.93 -18.40 21.18
N SER A 67 45.20 -18.19 21.56
CA SER A 67 45.58 -17.39 22.73
C SER A 67 45.86 -15.93 22.39
N ASN A 68 45.99 -15.60 21.10
CA ASN A 68 46.31 -14.27 20.64
C ASN A 68 45.06 -13.37 20.57
N TYR A 69 44.80 -12.66 21.67
CA TYR A 69 43.68 -11.71 21.76
C TYR A 69 43.71 -10.62 20.68
N LEU A 70 44.88 -10.24 20.13
CA LEU A 70 44.94 -9.22 19.07
C LEU A 70 44.35 -9.72 17.76
N THR A 71 44.45 -11.02 17.48
CA THR A 71 43.82 -11.63 16.30
C THR A 71 42.30 -11.55 16.41
N PHE A 72 41.72 -11.93 17.56
CA PHE A 72 40.28 -11.76 17.82
C PHE A 72 39.85 -10.30 17.69
N PHE A 73 40.62 -9.35 18.25
CA PHE A 73 40.29 -7.94 18.14
C PHE A 73 40.25 -7.45 16.68
N LYS A 74 41.25 -7.81 15.87
CA LYS A 74 41.28 -7.45 14.44
C LYS A 74 40.15 -8.10 13.64
N ARG A 75 39.82 -9.36 13.95
CA ARG A 75 38.68 -10.05 13.33
C ARG A 75 37.35 -9.40 13.72
N ALA A 76 37.16 -9.05 15.00
CA ALA A 76 36.00 -8.33 15.51
C ALA A 76 35.79 -6.98 14.81
N THR A 77 36.85 -6.18 14.66
CA THR A 77 36.77 -4.90 13.94
C THR A 77 36.44 -5.09 12.46
N THR A 78 36.93 -6.18 11.86
CA THR A 78 36.59 -6.56 10.48
C THR A 78 35.11 -6.94 10.37
N TYR A 79 34.59 -7.75 11.30
CA TYR A 79 33.16 -8.05 11.39
C TYR A 79 32.31 -6.80 11.55
N LEU A 80 32.73 -5.82 12.37
CA LEU A 80 32.02 -4.54 12.47
C LEU A 80 31.96 -3.78 11.15
N SER A 81 33.05 -3.77 10.36
CA SER A 81 33.07 -3.11 9.06
C SER A 81 32.08 -3.73 8.06
N LEU A 82 31.76 -5.02 8.24
CA LEU A 82 30.77 -5.77 7.46
C LEU A 82 29.33 -5.70 8.04
N GLY A 83 29.11 -4.95 9.12
CA GLY A 83 27.82 -4.91 9.82
C GLY A 83 27.46 -6.20 10.57
N ARG A 84 28.42 -7.13 10.74
CA ARG A 84 28.29 -8.41 11.45
C ARG A 84 28.45 -8.22 12.96
N THR A 85 27.55 -7.45 13.57
CA THR A 85 27.66 -7.00 14.97
C THR A 85 27.68 -8.15 15.99
N ASN A 86 26.93 -9.23 15.74
CA ASN A 86 26.87 -10.37 16.68
C ASN A 86 28.22 -11.09 16.77
N GLN A 87 28.80 -11.46 15.62
CA GLN A 87 30.12 -12.09 15.54
C GLN A 87 31.22 -11.18 16.10
N ALA A 88 31.13 -9.87 15.82
CA ALA A 88 32.06 -8.90 16.42
C ALA A 88 31.96 -8.88 17.95
N THR A 89 30.75 -8.91 18.50
CA THR A 89 30.52 -8.91 19.95
C THR A 89 31.09 -10.16 20.60
N GLU A 90 30.91 -11.33 19.98
CA GLU A 90 31.50 -12.60 20.44
C GLU A 90 33.03 -12.52 20.48
N ASP A 91 33.66 -12.02 19.41
CA ASP A 91 35.11 -11.87 19.37
C ASP A 91 35.63 -10.83 20.38
N PHE A 92 34.95 -9.70 20.58
CA PHE A 92 35.34 -8.75 21.63
C PHE A 92 35.22 -9.35 23.03
N ASN A 93 34.22 -10.19 23.28
CA ASN A 93 34.12 -10.91 24.56
C ASN A 93 35.24 -11.95 24.71
N ALA A 94 35.66 -12.63 23.63
CA ALA A 94 36.84 -13.48 23.64
C ALA A 94 38.12 -12.68 23.94
N VAL A 95 38.27 -11.47 23.38
CA VAL A 95 39.37 -10.56 23.74
C VAL A 95 39.39 -10.27 25.24
N LEU A 96 38.25 -9.92 25.82
CA LEU A 96 38.14 -9.62 27.25
C LEU A 96 38.33 -10.85 28.14
N SER A 97 38.01 -12.04 27.64
CA SER A 97 38.29 -13.30 28.35
C SER A 97 39.79 -13.60 28.44
N LEU A 98 40.55 -13.28 27.38
CA LEU A 98 42.01 -13.45 27.33
C LEU A 98 42.76 -12.29 28.01
N LYS A 99 42.25 -11.07 27.86
CA LYS A 99 42.82 -9.83 28.41
C LYS A 99 41.72 -8.91 28.94
N PRO A 100 41.31 -9.09 30.22
CA PRO A 100 40.19 -8.33 30.80
C PRO A 100 40.34 -6.81 30.76
N GLY A 101 41.56 -6.28 30.89
CA GLY A 101 41.81 -4.82 30.88
C GLY A 101 42.02 -4.23 29.49
N PHE A 102 41.62 -4.90 28.41
CA PHE A 102 41.86 -4.39 27.06
C PHE A 102 40.86 -3.30 26.68
N GLU A 103 41.28 -2.04 26.87
CA GLU A 103 40.51 -0.82 26.58
C GLU A 103 39.79 -0.86 25.21
N GLY A 104 40.49 -1.29 24.17
CA GLY A 104 39.95 -1.30 22.80
C GLY A 104 38.67 -2.14 22.67
N ALA A 105 38.58 -3.29 23.33
CA ALA A 105 37.39 -4.14 23.25
C ALA A 105 36.22 -3.55 24.04
N HIS A 106 36.47 -3.02 25.24
CA HIS A 106 35.48 -2.31 26.04
C HIS A 106 34.87 -1.12 25.30
N ILE A 107 35.70 -0.28 24.66
CA ILE A 107 35.22 0.87 23.87
C ILE A 107 34.35 0.42 22.69
N GLN A 108 34.73 -0.66 21.98
CA GLN A 108 33.94 -1.14 20.85
C GLN A 108 32.60 -1.73 21.30
N LEU A 109 32.59 -2.51 22.39
CA LEU A 109 31.36 -3.03 23.01
C LEU A 109 30.44 -1.90 23.48
N ALA A 110 30.99 -0.85 24.10
CA ALA A 110 30.23 0.33 24.48
C ALA A 110 29.53 0.97 23.26
N LYS A 111 30.27 1.18 22.16
CA LYS A 111 29.71 1.74 20.91
C LYS A 111 28.63 0.85 20.29
N ILE A 112 28.77 -0.47 20.38
CA ILE A 112 27.73 -1.42 19.94
C ILE A 112 26.46 -1.23 20.79
N ARG A 113 26.60 -1.16 22.11
CA ARG A 113 25.50 -0.99 23.07
C ARG A 113 24.76 0.33 22.90
N ILE A 114 25.48 1.42 22.63
CA ILE A 114 24.89 2.73 22.31
C ILE A 114 23.99 2.63 21.09
N LYS A 115 24.43 1.94 20.03
CA LYS A 115 23.62 1.82 18.81
C LYS A 115 22.27 1.15 19.08
N SER A 116 22.19 0.21 20.02
CA SER A 116 20.94 -0.41 20.46
C SER A 116 20.14 0.40 21.50
N GLY A 117 20.67 1.52 22.00
CA GLY A 117 20.04 2.31 23.06
C GLY A 117 20.20 1.73 24.47
N ASP A 118 21.17 0.82 24.66
CA ASP A 118 21.49 0.22 25.96
C ASP A 118 22.46 1.15 26.70
N TRP A 119 21.94 2.27 27.20
CA TRP A 119 22.72 3.40 27.72
C TRP A 119 23.55 3.04 28.94
N GLU A 120 22.98 2.24 29.85
CA GLU A 120 23.63 1.83 31.09
C GLU A 120 24.80 0.88 30.82
N ALA A 121 24.56 -0.21 30.06
CA ALA A 121 25.63 -1.13 29.72
C ALA A 121 26.72 -0.46 28.86
N ALA A 122 26.34 0.46 27.97
CA ALA A 122 27.31 1.25 27.20
C ALA A 122 28.21 2.09 28.11
N ARG A 123 27.63 2.77 29.10
CA ARG A 123 28.36 3.57 30.08
C ARG A 123 29.31 2.71 30.90
N GLU A 124 28.85 1.59 31.41
CA GLU A 124 29.68 0.64 32.16
C GLU A 124 30.90 0.20 31.32
N GLN A 125 30.66 -0.19 30.07
CA GLN A 125 31.73 -0.60 29.15
C GLN A 125 32.73 0.54 28.87
N PHE A 126 32.28 1.78 28.73
CA PHE A 126 33.20 2.91 28.60
C PHE A 126 34.09 3.10 29.83
N LEU A 127 33.51 3.01 31.03
CA LEU A 127 34.27 3.15 32.27
C LEU A 127 35.30 2.02 32.44
N LEU A 128 34.92 0.77 32.13
CA LEU A 128 35.86 -0.36 32.08
C LEU A 128 36.95 -0.18 31.03
N GLY A 129 36.63 0.49 29.93
CA GLY A 129 37.59 0.93 28.90
C GLY A 129 38.43 2.14 29.29
N GLY A 130 38.43 2.57 30.55
CA GLY A 130 39.26 3.68 31.02
C GLY A 130 38.74 5.08 30.64
N ARG A 131 37.52 5.20 30.11
CA ARG A 131 36.87 6.50 29.96
C ARG A 131 36.43 7.05 31.31
N THR A 132 36.39 8.36 31.42
CA THR A 132 35.89 9.09 32.59
C THR A 132 34.52 9.70 32.29
N HIS A 133 33.78 10.11 33.32
CA HIS A 133 32.50 10.82 33.15
C HIS A 133 32.61 12.12 32.33
N SER A 134 33.81 12.71 32.21
CA SER A 134 34.12 13.88 31.39
C SER A 134 34.60 13.56 29.98
N SER A 135 34.79 12.28 29.64
CA SER A 135 35.20 11.86 28.30
C SER A 135 34.09 12.16 27.28
N GLN A 136 34.47 12.65 26.10
CA GLN A 136 33.51 13.04 25.05
C GLN A 136 32.53 11.91 24.70
N ASP A 137 33.03 10.67 24.59
CA ASP A 137 32.19 9.48 24.32
C ASP A 137 31.04 9.31 25.35
N ILE A 138 31.30 9.61 26.63
CA ILE A 138 30.29 9.53 27.70
C ILE A 138 29.38 10.76 27.70
N LEU A 139 29.91 11.93 27.38
CA LEU A 139 29.10 13.15 27.24
C LEU A 139 28.08 13.04 26.10
N ASP A 140 28.50 12.49 24.95
CA ASP A 140 27.63 12.24 23.80
C ASP A 140 26.54 11.20 24.14
N LEU A 141 26.92 10.13 24.85
CA LEU A 141 25.98 9.13 25.37
C LEU A 141 24.95 9.78 26.30
N ASN A 142 25.39 10.61 27.25
CA ASN A 142 24.50 11.32 28.20
C ASN A 142 23.53 12.24 27.48
N GLY A 143 23.99 12.97 26.46
CA GLY A 143 23.15 13.83 25.66
C GLY A 143 22.06 13.05 24.94
N ALA A 144 22.41 11.92 24.32
CA ALA A 144 21.47 11.05 23.63
C ALA A 144 20.47 10.38 24.59
N GLU A 145 20.93 9.89 25.75
CA GLU A 145 20.07 9.32 26.78
C GLU A 145 19.09 10.37 27.34
N GLY A 146 19.59 11.59 27.60
CA GLY A 146 18.77 12.71 28.03
C GLY A 146 17.70 13.07 27.00
N ALA A 147 18.07 13.18 25.72
CA ALA A 147 17.13 13.42 24.63
C ALA A 147 16.09 12.29 24.51
N SER A 148 16.51 11.03 24.64
CA SER A 148 15.59 9.88 24.67
C SER A 148 14.55 10.01 25.79
N ARG A 149 14.98 10.35 27.01
CA ARG A 149 14.10 10.54 28.17
C ARG A 149 13.15 11.72 28.02
N LEU A 150 13.65 12.86 27.52
CA LEU A 150 12.82 14.03 27.24
C LEU A 150 11.78 13.74 26.15
N GLY A 151 12.17 13.01 25.10
CA GLY A 151 11.26 12.61 24.03
C GLY A 151 10.14 11.69 24.53
N THR A 152 10.46 10.70 25.36
CA THR A 152 9.45 9.80 25.96
C THR A 152 8.59 10.48 27.03
N ALA A 153 9.11 11.50 27.72
CA ALA A 153 8.29 12.33 28.60
C ALA A 153 7.30 13.18 27.78
N ALA A 154 7.79 13.86 26.74
CA ALA A 154 6.97 14.67 25.83
C ALA A 154 5.89 13.85 25.12
N GLU A 155 6.18 12.59 24.75
CA GLU A 155 5.20 11.63 24.23
C GLU A 155 4.03 11.43 25.21
N LYS A 156 4.30 11.28 26.51
CA LYS A 156 3.25 11.10 27.53
C LYS A 156 2.47 12.38 27.80
N ASP A 157 3.14 13.53 27.69
CA ASP A 157 2.55 14.85 27.91
C ASP A 157 1.75 15.34 26.69
N GLY A 158 1.82 14.64 25.56
CA GLY A 158 1.19 15.03 24.29
C GLY A 158 1.90 16.17 23.58
N ASP A 159 3.11 16.53 23.99
CA ASP A 159 3.96 17.49 23.27
C ASP A 159 4.68 16.77 22.12
N TRP A 160 3.94 16.61 21.03
CA TRP A 160 4.39 15.82 19.89
C TRP A 160 5.59 16.43 19.16
N GLU A 161 5.69 17.76 19.10
CA GLU A 161 6.81 18.46 18.45
C GLU A 161 8.11 18.22 19.21
N THR A 162 8.10 18.39 20.54
CA THR A 162 9.26 18.09 21.39
C THR A 162 9.58 16.60 21.35
N CYS A 163 8.57 15.72 21.38
CA CYS A 163 8.77 14.28 21.25
C CYS A 163 9.55 13.94 19.97
N VAL A 164 9.10 14.41 18.80
CA VAL A 164 9.75 14.10 17.52
C VAL A 164 11.15 14.69 17.46
N SER A 165 11.34 15.92 17.94
CA SER A 165 12.64 16.60 17.96
C SER A 165 13.66 15.84 18.82
N GLN A 166 13.31 15.55 20.08
CA GLN A 166 14.21 14.92 21.04
C GLN A 166 14.51 13.46 20.67
N LEU A 167 13.51 12.69 20.23
CA LEU A 167 13.75 11.33 19.75
C LEU A 167 14.59 11.32 18.47
N SER A 168 14.47 12.31 17.59
CA SER A 168 15.34 12.41 16.41
C SER A 168 16.79 12.61 16.80
N THR A 169 17.07 13.46 17.79
CA THR A 169 18.40 13.64 18.36
C THR A 169 18.95 12.33 18.92
N ALA A 170 18.17 11.61 19.73
CA ALA A 170 18.58 10.34 20.31
C ALA A 170 18.86 9.26 19.25
N ILE A 171 18.04 9.20 18.18
CA ILE A 171 18.19 8.23 17.07
C ILE A 171 19.50 8.46 16.28
N THR A 172 20.04 9.69 16.23
CA THR A 172 21.34 9.91 15.56
C THR A 172 22.47 9.13 16.23
N VAL A 173 22.38 8.91 17.54
CA VAL A 173 23.37 8.20 18.36
C VAL A 173 23.00 6.73 18.52
N ALA A 174 21.71 6.42 18.69
CA ALA A 174 21.18 5.05 18.82
C ALA A 174 20.30 4.63 17.62
N PRO A 175 20.88 4.50 16.41
CA PRO A 175 20.11 4.23 15.20
C PRO A 175 19.58 2.80 15.10
N ARG A 176 19.85 1.90 16.05
CA ARG A 176 19.30 0.54 16.09
C ARG A 176 18.35 0.32 17.28
N ALA A 177 18.06 1.36 18.06
CA ALA A 177 17.02 1.31 19.08
C ALA A 177 15.64 1.36 18.40
N ALA A 178 14.97 0.23 18.31
CA ALA A 178 13.64 0.12 17.70
C ALA A 178 12.60 0.96 18.47
N SER A 179 12.63 0.90 19.81
CA SER A 179 11.73 1.63 20.70
C SER A 179 11.71 3.14 20.44
N LEU A 180 12.87 3.77 20.19
CA LEU A 180 12.93 5.21 19.89
C LEU A 180 12.20 5.55 18.59
N ARG A 181 12.27 4.67 17.58
CA ARG A 181 11.54 4.86 16.33
C ARG A 181 10.06 4.58 16.48
N GLU A 182 9.68 3.61 17.29
CA GLU A 182 8.27 3.34 17.60
C GLU A 182 7.61 4.53 18.29
N SER A 183 8.25 5.08 19.35
CA SER A 183 7.79 6.30 20.01
C SER A 183 7.74 7.49 19.06
N ARG A 184 8.77 7.69 18.22
CA ARG A 184 8.77 8.78 17.25
C ARG A 184 7.69 8.60 16.19
N ALA A 185 7.45 7.37 15.75
CA ALA A 185 6.36 7.05 14.84
C ALA A 185 5.02 7.40 15.49
N HIS A 186 4.80 7.03 16.75
CA HIS A 186 3.59 7.38 17.49
C HIS A 186 3.38 8.90 17.55
N CYS A 187 4.40 9.67 17.97
CA CYS A 187 4.29 11.12 18.01
C CYS A 187 4.01 11.73 16.63
N ARG A 188 4.63 11.21 15.56
CA ARG A 188 4.35 11.64 14.17
C ARG A 188 2.92 11.32 13.75
N LEU A 189 2.35 10.21 14.22
CA LEU A 189 0.96 9.86 13.93
C LEU A 189 -0.01 10.83 14.58
N GLU A 190 0.20 11.18 15.84
CA GLU A 190 -0.65 12.15 16.54
C GLU A 190 -0.52 13.57 15.96
N MET A 191 0.62 13.91 15.33
CA MET A 191 0.77 15.13 14.52
C MET A 191 0.11 15.06 13.14
N GLY A 192 -0.38 13.89 12.72
CA GLY A 192 -0.91 13.66 11.37
C GLY A 192 0.15 13.52 10.28
N VAL A 193 1.45 13.41 10.62
CA VAL A 193 2.56 13.23 9.67
C VAL A 193 2.77 11.74 9.36
N LEU A 194 1.76 11.17 8.72
CA LEU A 194 1.60 9.73 8.54
C LEU A 194 2.73 9.04 7.75
N GLU A 195 3.19 9.67 6.67
CA GLU A 195 4.23 9.09 5.79
C GLU A 195 5.56 8.93 6.52
N SER A 196 5.91 9.91 7.37
CA SER A 196 7.11 9.85 8.22
C SER A 196 6.98 8.79 9.31
N ALA A 197 5.78 8.60 9.87
CA ALA A 197 5.53 7.51 10.81
C ALA A 197 5.63 6.13 10.13
N ILE A 198 5.07 5.96 8.93
CA ILE A 198 5.23 4.74 8.13
C ILE A 198 6.71 4.45 7.87
N THR A 199 7.50 5.46 7.54
CA THR A 199 8.95 5.31 7.32
C THR A 199 9.67 4.83 8.58
N ASP A 200 9.33 5.38 9.76
CA ASP A 200 9.88 4.91 11.03
C ASP A 200 9.52 3.46 11.31
N MET A 201 8.26 3.08 11.09
CA MET A 201 7.80 1.69 11.27
C MET A 201 8.45 0.73 10.27
N GLN A 202 8.74 1.18 9.05
CA GLN A 202 9.53 0.41 8.10
C GLN A 202 10.96 0.19 8.62
N HIS A 203 11.59 1.17 9.25
CA HIS A 203 12.88 0.94 9.90
C HIS A 203 12.78 -0.06 11.05
N VAL A 204 11.72 -0.01 11.85
CA VAL A 204 11.46 -0.99 12.93
C VAL A 204 11.38 -2.41 12.35
N LEU A 205 10.68 -2.62 11.22
CA LEU A 205 10.65 -3.91 10.52
C LEU A 205 12.03 -4.45 10.15
N HIS A 206 12.95 -3.59 9.73
CA HIS A 206 14.31 -4.01 9.39
C HIS A 206 15.13 -4.39 10.64
N LEU A 207 14.81 -3.81 11.80
CA LEU A 207 15.47 -4.12 13.07
C LEU A 207 14.89 -5.38 13.72
N GLN A 208 13.59 -5.64 13.54
CA GLN A 208 12.84 -6.74 14.16
C GLN A 208 12.03 -7.50 13.10
N PRO A 209 12.68 -8.26 12.20
CA PRO A 209 12.00 -8.94 11.09
C PRO A 209 11.01 -10.04 11.53
N GLY A 210 11.13 -10.52 12.77
CA GLY A 210 10.23 -11.52 13.35
C GLY A 210 8.97 -10.95 14.00
N ASP A 211 8.86 -9.62 14.15
CA ASP A 211 7.65 -9.00 14.69
C ASP A 211 6.70 -8.61 13.55
N VAL A 212 5.46 -9.11 13.63
CA VAL A 212 4.40 -8.83 12.66
C VAL A 212 3.67 -7.51 12.95
N THR A 213 3.80 -6.97 14.16
CA THR A 213 3.07 -5.78 14.61
C THR A 213 3.33 -4.55 13.73
N PRO A 214 4.59 -4.23 13.35
CA PRO A 214 4.84 -3.10 12.48
C PRO A 214 4.29 -3.31 11.07
N HIS A 215 4.21 -4.56 10.57
CA HIS A 215 3.54 -4.85 9.30
C HIS A 215 2.05 -4.52 9.37
N LEU A 216 1.37 -4.91 10.45
CA LEU A 216 -0.05 -4.61 10.66
C LEU A 216 -0.31 -3.10 10.74
N LYS A 217 0.51 -2.37 11.51
CA LYS A 217 0.41 -0.91 11.62
C LYS A 217 0.61 -0.24 10.27
N VAL A 218 1.69 -0.57 9.54
CA VAL A 218 1.92 0.03 8.20
C VAL A 218 0.79 -0.35 7.24
N ALA A 219 0.31 -1.60 7.25
CA ALA A 219 -0.78 -2.03 6.40
C ALA A 219 -2.08 -1.28 6.69
N ALA A 220 -2.42 -1.05 7.96
CA ALA A 220 -3.60 -0.31 8.35
C ALA A 220 -3.47 1.17 7.97
N MET A 221 -2.37 1.82 8.38
CA MET A 221 -2.13 3.24 8.10
C MET A 221 -2.13 3.54 6.60
N ALA A 222 -1.46 2.73 5.78
CA ALA A 222 -1.47 2.90 4.32
C ALA A 222 -2.87 2.71 3.73
N PHE A 223 -3.61 1.69 4.17
CA PHE A 223 -4.91 1.36 3.60
C PHE A 223 -6.00 2.37 3.97
N TYR A 224 -6.11 2.71 5.26
CA TYR A 224 -7.20 3.53 5.77
C TYR A 224 -6.87 5.02 5.78
N SER A 225 -5.69 5.37 6.28
CA SER A 225 -5.32 6.76 6.50
C SER A 225 -4.71 7.41 5.26
N LEU A 226 -3.93 6.70 4.43
CA LEU A 226 -3.50 7.21 3.11
C LEU A 226 -4.49 6.88 1.98
N GLY A 227 -5.40 5.92 2.19
CA GLY A 227 -6.28 5.43 1.12
C GLY A 227 -5.55 4.62 0.03
N ASP A 228 -4.28 4.24 0.26
CA ASP A 228 -3.47 3.40 -0.64
C ASP A 228 -3.79 1.92 -0.39
N LEU A 229 -4.80 1.44 -1.10
CA LEU A 229 -5.31 0.08 -0.98
C LEU A 229 -4.26 -0.97 -1.38
N GLU A 230 -3.42 -0.66 -2.37
CA GLU A 230 -2.42 -1.60 -2.88
C GLU A 230 -1.24 -1.72 -1.91
N MET A 231 -0.74 -0.61 -1.37
CA MET A 231 0.30 -0.63 -0.36
C MET A 231 -0.17 -1.37 0.90
N GLY A 232 -1.39 -1.09 1.37
CA GLY A 232 -1.99 -1.77 2.52
C GLY A 232 -2.06 -3.29 2.34
N LEU A 233 -2.62 -3.74 1.21
CA LEU A 233 -2.68 -5.18 0.87
C LEU A 233 -1.29 -5.80 0.69
N GLY A 234 -0.36 -5.08 0.08
CA GLY A 234 1.01 -5.51 -0.11
C GLY A 234 1.73 -5.75 1.23
N GLN A 235 1.49 -4.90 2.22
CA GLN A 235 2.04 -5.06 3.57
C GLN A 235 1.40 -6.21 4.34
N CYS A 236 0.09 -6.44 4.19
CA CYS A 236 -0.56 -7.65 4.69
C CYS A 236 0.02 -8.94 4.08
N ARG A 237 0.41 -8.93 2.80
CA ARG A 237 1.10 -10.09 2.18
C ARG A 237 2.48 -10.31 2.80
N LYS A 238 3.24 -9.25 3.06
CA LYS A 238 4.53 -9.33 3.76
C LYS A 238 4.38 -9.82 5.20
N CYS A 239 3.34 -9.36 5.91
CA CYS A 239 2.94 -9.85 7.24
C CYS A 239 2.77 -11.38 7.23
N LEU A 240 1.99 -11.89 6.27
CA LEU A 240 1.75 -13.33 6.08
C LEU A 240 2.95 -14.11 5.54
N GLN A 241 3.90 -13.43 4.89
CA GLN A 241 5.16 -14.05 4.46
C GLN A 241 6.11 -14.26 5.64
N SER A 242 6.13 -13.31 6.59
CA SER A 242 6.90 -13.43 7.83
C SER A 242 6.28 -14.46 8.78
N ASP A 243 4.96 -14.40 8.98
CA ASP A 243 4.21 -15.38 9.76
C ASP A 243 2.94 -15.83 9.01
N PRO A 244 3.00 -16.98 8.31
CA PRO A 244 1.86 -17.55 7.60
C PRO A 244 0.69 -17.93 8.49
N ASP A 245 0.87 -18.06 9.81
CA ASP A 245 -0.16 -18.49 10.77
C ASP A 245 -0.73 -17.38 11.64
N SER A 246 -0.18 -16.17 11.53
CA SER A 246 -0.68 -14.98 12.20
C SER A 246 -2.17 -14.72 11.93
N LYS A 247 -3.00 -14.96 12.97
CA LYS A 247 -4.44 -14.67 12.94
C LYS A 247 -4.70 -13.17 12.67
N PRO A 248 -3.98 -12.21 13.30
CA PRO A 248 -4.13 -10.79 12.99
C PRO A 248 -3.86 -10.46 11.52
N CYS A 249 -2.76 -10.96 10.93
CA CYS A 249 -2.45 -10.71 9.51
C CYS A 249 -3.54 -11.30 8.60
N LYS A 250 -3.99 -12.55 8.86
CA LYS A 250 -5.04 -13.22 8.07
C LYS A 250 -6.36 -12.44 8.12
N ARG A 251 -6.76 -11.97 9.31
CA ARG A 251 -7.99 -11.20 9.55
C ARG A 251 -7.95 -9.89 8.79
N LEU A 252 -6.89 -9.08 8.97
CA LEU A 252 -6.75 -7.78 8.31
C LEU A 252 -6.67 -7.93 6.78
N PHE A 253 -5.90 -8.91 6.28
CA PHE A 253 -5.78 -9.15 4.85
C PHE A 253 -7.12 -9.52 4.19
N LYS A 254 -7.88 -10.43 4.80
CA LYS A 254 -9.20 -10.84 4.29
C LYS A 254 -10.17 -9.66 4.26
N TRP A 255 -10.17 -8.86 5.33
CA TRP A 255 -11.00 -7.68 5.41
C TRP A 255 -10.65 -6.67 4.32
N GLN A 256 -9.40 -6.24 4.24
CA GLN A 256 -8.92 -5.29 3.23
C GLN A 256 -9.23 -5.78 1.82
N LYS A 257 -9.01 -7.07 1.52
CA LYS A 257 -9.31 -7.64 0.20
C LYS A 257 -10.80 -7.60 -0.13
N SER A 258 -11.67 -7.89 0.86
CA SER A 258 -13.12 -7.81 0.70
C SER A 258 -13.55 -6.36 0.41
N LEU A 259 -13.07 -5.43 1.23
CA LEU A 259 -13.34 -4.00 1.11
C LEU A 259 -12.89 -3.44 -0.24
N THR A 260 -11.67 -3.74 -0.70
CA THR A 260 -11.18 -3.33 -2.03
C THR A 260 -12.09 -3.84 -3.15
N LYS A 261 -12.56 -5.09 -3.09
CA LYS A 261 -13.48 -5.65 -4.09
C LYS A 261 -14.84 -4.94 -4.07
N THR A 262 -15.34 -4.58 -2.90
CA THR A 262 -16.61 -3.85 -2.77
C THR A 262 -16.48 -2.43 -3.30
N LEU A 263 -15.38 -1.73 -2.99
CA LEU A 263 -15.07 -0.40 -3.55
C LEU A 263 -14.95 -0.45 -5.08
N GLU A 264 -14.30 -1.46 -5.63
CA GLU A 264 -14.17 -1.63 -7.09
C GLU A 264 -15.55 -1.84 -7.74
N LYS A 265 -16.43 -2.65 -7.14
CA LYS A 265 -17.80 -2.83 -7.62
C LYS A 265 -18.59 -1.53 -7.60
N ALA A 266 -18.54 -0.78 -6.50
CA ALA A 266 -19.24 0.50 -6.37
C ALA A 266 -18.69 1.54 -7.37
N SER A 267 -17.38 1.62 -7.53
CA SER A 267 -16.72 2.48 -8.51
C SER A 267 -17.15 2.11 -9.94
N LYS A 268 -17.14 0.82 -10.31
CA LYS A 268 -17.65 0.36 -11.62
C LYS A 268 -19.13 0.66 -11.82
N ALA A 269 -19.96 0.59 -10.78
CA ALA A 269 -21.37 0.94 -10.89
C ALA A 269 -21.55 2.44 -11.21
N LEU A 270 -20.79 3.31 -10.55
CA LEU A 270 -20.78 4.76 -10.85
C LEU A 270 -20.28 5.04 -12.28
N GLN A 271 -19.17 4.43 -12.69
CA GLN A 271 -18.63 4.58 -14.04
C GLN A 271 -19.61 4.15 -15.14
N ASN A 272 -20.43 3.13 -14.86
CA ASN A 272 -21.46 2.63 -15.78
C ASN A 272 -22.81 3.38 -15.66
N ALA A 273 -22.83 4.55 -15.01
CA ALA A 273 -24.03 5.36 -14.77
C ALA A 273 -25.17 4.59 -14.07
N LYS A 274 -24.81 3.71 -13.13
CA LYS A 274 -25.76 2.93 -12.29
C LYS A 274 -25.67 3.39 -10.82
N PRO A 275 -26.06 4.64 -10.49
CA PRO A 275 -25.90 5.19 -9.14
C PRO A 275 -26.67 4.41 -8.08
N MET A 276 -27.85 3.87 -8.39
CA MET A 276 -28.63 3.05 -7.44
C MET A 276 -27.89 1.78 -7.00
N SER A 277 -27.15 1.15 -7.92
CA SER A 277 -26.36 -0.03 -7.58
C SER A 277 -25.17 0.32 -6.69
N ALA A 278 -24.59 1.52 -6.85
CA ALA A 278 -23.56 2.02 -5.95
C ALA A 278 -24.13 2.35 -4.56
N ILE A 279 -25.27 3.07 -4.48
CA ILE A 279 -25.92 3.42 -3.21
C ILE A 279 -26.26 2.17 -2.40
N LYS A 280 -26.85 1.14 -3.03
CA LYS A 280 -27.21 -0.11 -2.35
C LYS A 280 -26.01 -0.82 -1.70
N VAL A 281 -24.81 -0.62 -2.24
CA VAL A 281 -23.58 -1.24 -1.71
C VAL A 281 -22.93 -0.35 -0.64
N LEU A 282 -22.96 0.97 -0.83
CA LEU A 282 -22.22 1.91 0.01
C LEU A 282 -22.98 2.32 1.28
N VAL A 283 -24.30 2.40 1.21
CA VAL A 283 -25.19 2.90 2.27
C VAL A 283 -26.06 1.77 2.81
N ASP A 284 -26.39 1.85 4.10
CA ASP A 284 -27.27 0.90 4.77
C ASP A 284 -28.59 0.70 4.01
N SER A 285 -29.00 -0.56 3.93
CA SER A 285 -30.33 -0.98 3.50
C SER A 285 -31.16 -1.42 4.71
N ALA A 286 -32.47 -1.66 4.52
CA ALA A 286 -33.33 -2.09 5.61
C ALA A 286 -32.88 -3.41 6.28
N ASP A 287 -32.20 -4.27 5.52
CA ASP A 287 -31.87 -5.64 5.93
C ASP A 287 -30.36 -5.89 6.11
N GLU A 288 -29.49 -5.07 5.47
CA GLU A 288 -28.03 -5.26 5.48
C GLU A 288 -27.29 -3.92 5.70
N PRO A 289 -26.23 -3.89 6.55
CA PRO A 289 -25.39 -2.72 6.72
C PRO A 289 -24.62 -2.40 5.43
N GLY A 290 -24.46 -1.12 5.15
CA GLY A 290 -23.70 -0.62 4.01
C GLY A 290 -22.21 -0.57 4.32
N LEU A 291 -21.41 -0.45 3.26
CA LEU A 291 -19.96 -0.38 3.35
C LEU A 291 -19.45 0.72 4.29
N LEU A 292 -20.13 1.88 4.34
CA LEU A 292 -19.70 2.99 5.19
C LEU A 292 -19.71 2.59 6.67
N LYS A 293 -20.78 1.95 7.14
CA LYS A 293 -20.91 1.52 8.54
C LYS A 293 -19.88 0.44 8.88
N GLU A 294 -19.76 -0.56 8.01
CA GLU A 294 -18.74 -1.61 8.13
C GLU A 294 -17.31 -1.04 8.21
N LEU A 295 -17.02 -0.03 7.40
CA LEU A 295 -15.74 0.67 7.40
C LEU A 295 -15.52 1.42 8.72
N GLU A 296 -16.52 2.14 9.23
CA GLU A 296 -16.44 2.88 10.49
C GLU A 296 -16.23 1.96 11.68
N ASP A 297 -16.98 0.85 11.77
CA ASP A 297 -16.82 -0.16 12.81
C ASP A 297 -15.40 -0.76 12.79
N GLN A 298 -14.88 -1.04 11.60
CA GLN A 298 -13.52 -1.55 11.46
C GLN A 298 -12.45 -0.52 11.84
N ILE A 299 -12.62 0.75 11.45
CA ILE A 299 -11.69 1.83 11.85
C ILE A 299 -11.66 1.93 13.38
N PHE A 300 -12.83 1.94 14.01
CA PHE A 300 -12.94 2.00 15.47
C PHE A 300 -12.25 0.80 16.14
N ALA A 301 -12.45 -0.41 15.63
CA ALA A 301 -11.77 -1.60 16.13
C ALA A 301 -10.24 -1.51 16.01
N LEU A 302 -9.73 -1.04 14.86
CA LEU A 302 -8.29 -0.90 14.63
C LEU A 302 -7.66 0.21 15.49
N GLN A 303 -8.40 1.27 15.80
CA GLN A 303 -7.98 2.30 16.75
C GLN A 303 -7.90 1.72 18.17
N GLY A 304 -8.88 0.92 18.58
CA GLY A 304 -8.85 0.21 19.86
C GLY A 304 -7.71 -0.81 20.00
N GLU A 305 -7.28 -1.42 18.88
CA GLU A 305 -6.11 -2.30 18.82
C GLU A 305 -4.77 -1.53 18.72
N GLY A 306 -4.79 -0.19 18.63
CA GLY A 306 -3.60 0.65 18.47
C GLY A 306 -2.90 0.49 17.11
N LEU A 307 -3.62 -0.01 16.09
CA LEU A 307 -3.11 -0.18 14.72
C LEU A 307 -3.33 1.04 13.83
N LEU A 308 -4.34 1.86 14.17
CA LEU A 308 -4.61 3.15 13.55
C LEU A 308 -4.60 4.25 14.61
N PRO A 309 -4.19 5.48 14.26
CA PRO A 309 -4.28 6.61 15.17
C PRO A 309 -5.75 6.97 15.46
N THR A 310 -6.03 7.40 16.69
CA THR A 310 -7.36 7.88 17.09
C THR A 310 -7.68 9.25 16.52
N SER A 311 -6.64 10.05 16.25
CA SER A 311 -6.71 11.38 15.66
C SER A 311 -6.21 11.35 14.20
N GLY A 312 -6.64 12.32 13.39
CA GLY A 312 -6.14 12.50 12.02
C GLY A 312 -7.09 12.07 10.89
N PRO A 313 -6.73 12.41 9.64
CA PRO A 313 -7.56 12.13 8.47
C PRO A 313 -7.59 10.63 8.17
N VAL A 314 -8.77 10.16 7.78
CA VAL A 314 -8.98 8.82 7.24
C VAL A 314 -9.45 8.99 5.80
N GLU A 315 -8.48 9.12 4.89
CA GLU A 315 -8.71 9.37 3.46
C GLU A 315 -9.67 8.34 2.84
N LEU A 316 -9.58 7.08 3.27
CA LEU A 316 -10.49 6.05 2.77
C LEU A 316 -11.96 6.33 3.14
N ARG A 317 -12.23 6.85 4.34
CA ARG A 317 -13.58 7.23 4.76
C ARG A 317 -14.08 8.39 3.92
N GLN A 318 -13.25 9.41 3.70
CA GLN A 318 -13.59 10.55 2.84
C GLN A 318 -13.92 10.10 1.42
N ARG A 319 -13.09 9.24 0.81
CA ARG A 319 -13.33 8.67 -0.51
C ARG A 319 -14.67 7.93 -0.61
N VAL A 320 -15.04 7.15 0.42
CA VAL A 320 -16.34 6.46 0.44
C VAL A 320 -17.49 7.46 0.51
N LEU A 321 -17.37 8.50 1.35
CA LEU A 321 -18.38 9.57 1.43
C LEU A 321 -18.52 10.33 0.11
N GLU A 322 -17.43 10.62 -0.58
CA GLU A 322 -17.45 11.24 -1.90
C GLU A 322 -18.16 10.37 -2.93
N MET A 323 -17.89 9.06 -2.94
CA MET A 323 -18.59 8.12 -3.81
C MET A 323 -20.09 8.09 -3.52
N ILE A 324 -20.49 8.14 -2.25
CA ILE A 324 -21.91 8.21 -1.84
C ILE A 324 -22.55 9.51 -2.34
N CYS A 325 -21.90 10.66 -2.12
CA CYS A 325 -22.37 11.96 -2.58
C CYS A 325 -22.52 11.99 -4.11
N GLN A 326 -21.54 11.48 -4.84
CA GLN A 326 -21.60 11.36 -6.30
C GLN A 326 -22.79 10.50 -6.74
N ALA A 327 -23.00 9.34 -6.09
CA ALA A 327 -24.09 8.44 -6.41
C ALA A 327 -25.46 9.12 -6.25
N TYR A 328 -25.69 9.81 -5.13
CA TYR A 328 -26.95 10.54 -4.89
C TYR A 328 -27.15 11.71 -5.86
N PHE A 329 -26.08 12.43 -6.19
CA PHE A 329 -26.14 13.53 -7.15
C PHE A 329 -26.51 13.04 -8.56
N GLU A 330 -25.91 11.95 -9.03
CA GLU A 330 -26.23 11.34 -10.33
C GLU A 330 -27.64 10.75 -10.35
N GLN A 331 -28.09 10.14 -9.25
CA GLN A 331 -29.47 9.68 -9.10
C GLN A 331 -30.46 10.86 -9.21
N GLY A 332 -30.17 11.97 -8.53
CA GLY A 332 -30.96 13.19 -8.57
C GLY A 332 -31.05 13.80 -9.97
N LYS A 333 -29.92 13.83 -10.71
CA LYS A 333 -29.90 14.22 -12.12
C LYS A 333 -30.80 13.32 -12.97
N GLY A 334 -30.67 12.01 -12.84
CA GLY A 334 -31.51 11.05 -13.57
C GLY A 334 -33.00 11.28 -13.32
N ALA A 335 -33.39 11.54 -12.06
CA ALA A 335 -34.77 11.87 -11.70
C ALA A 335 -35.22 13.22 -12.30
N LEU A 336 -34.35 14.23 -12.33
CA LEU A 336 -34.63 15.54 -12.94
C LEU A 336 -34.79 15.42 -14.45
N THR A 337 -33.90 14.70 -15.14
CA THR A 337 -33.97 14.43 -16.58
C THR A 337 -35.25 13.67 -16.93
N LEU A 338 -35.63 12.66 -16.15
CA LEU A 338 -36.87 11.91 -16.35
C LEU A 338 -38.13 12.75 -16.11
N LYS A 339 -38.07 13.72 -15.18
CA LYS A 339 -39.15 14.70 -14.95
C LYS A 339 -39.27 15.71 -16.08
N ILE A 340 -38.17 16.09 -16.73
CA ILE A 340 -38.17 17.04 -17.87
C ILE A 340 -38.55 16.33 -19.19
N MET A 341 -38.11 15.08 -19.38
CA MET A 341 -38.38 14.33 -20.61
C MET A 341 -39.85 13.89 -20.76
N ARG A 342 -40.54 13.53 -19.66
CA ARG A 342 -41.94 13.09 -19.70
C ARG A 342 -42.89 14.14 -20.31
N PRO A 343 -42.90 15.41 -19.84
CA PRO A 343 -43.70 16.48 -20.44
C PRO A 343 -43.32 16.76 -21.90
N ARG A 344 -42.04 16.68 -22.25
CA ARG A 344 -41.56 16.91 -23.62
C ARG A 344 -42.05 15.84 -24.59
N GLN A 345 -41.97 14.56 -24.22
CA GLN A 345 -42.49 13.46 -25.05
C GLN A 345 -44.01 13.54 -25.23
N GLU A 346 -44.75 13.95 -24.21
CA GLU A 346 -46.19 14.19 -24.32
C GLU A 346 -46.49 15.38 -25.25
N ALA A 347 -45.71 16.46 -25.18
CA ALA A 347 -45.84 17.60 -26.06
C ALA A 347 -45.50 17.24 -27.52
N GLU A 348 -44.43 16.47 -27.76
CA GLU A 348 -44.05 15.99 -29.09
C GLU A 348 -45.13 15.08 -29.70
N LYS A 349 -45.76 14.20 -28.91
CA LYS A 349 -46.90 13.38 -29.37
C LYS A 349 -48.12 14.22 -29.73
N LYS A 350 -48.46 15.22 -28.92
CA LYS A 350 -49.56 16.14 -29.23
C LYS A 350 -49.28 16.95 -30.48
N MET A 351 -48.05 17.42 -30.66
CA MET A 351 -47.64 18.18 -31.84
C MET A 351 -47.66 17.30 -33.10
N ALA A 352 -47.24 16.04 -33.01
CA ALA A 352 -47.36 15.08 -34.11
C ALA A 352 -48.83 14.86 -34.52
N ALA A 353 -49.75 14.70 -33.56
CA ALA A 353 -51.17 14.57 -33.85
C ALA A 353 -51.78 15.85 -34.46
N ILE A 354 -51.33 17.03 -34.03
CA ILE A 354 -51.75 18.31 -34.63
C ILE A 354 -51.24 18.41 -36.08
N ASN A 355 -49.99 18.02 -36.34
CA ASN A 355 -49.43 18.05 -37.68
C ASN A 355 -50.13 17.05 -38.62
N GLU A 356 -50.43 15.85 -38.14
CA GLU A 356 -51.21 14.85 -38.89
C GLU A 356 -52.62 15.38 -39.20
N ALA A 357 -53.29 15.99 -38.23
CA ALA A 357 -54.58 16.64 -38.46
C ALA A 357 -54.47 17.82 -39.45
N TYR A 358 -53.39 18.59 -39.39
CA TYR A 358 -53.15 19.69 -40.32
C TYR A 358 -52.91 19.19 -41.74
N GLU A 359 -52.14 18.12 -41.94
CA GLU A 359 -51.94 17.50 -43.27
C GLU A 359 -53.28 17.07 -43.88
N VAL A 360 -54.15 16.44 -43.10
CA VAL A 360 -55.49 16.02 -43.56
C VAL A 360 -56.40 17.22 -43.86
N LEU A 361 -56.33 18.28 -43.05
CA LEU A 361 -57.22 19.46 -43.18
C LEU A 361 -56.72 20.52 -44.18
N SER A 362 -55.42 20.54 -44.48
CA SER A 362 -54.80 21.50 -45.40
C SER A 362 -54.89 21.05 -46.87
N ASP A 363 -55.03 19.74 -47.13
CA ASP A 363 -55.35 19.21 -48.44
C ASP A 363 -56.88 19.19 -48.66
N PRO A 364 -57.43 19.95 -49.62
CA PRO A 364 -58.87 20.02 -49.88
C PRO A 364 -59.52 18.68 -50.22
N GLU A 365 -58.78 17.75 -50.85
CA GLU A 365 -59.30 16.44 -51.24
C GLU A 365 -59.37 15.50 -50.03
N LEU A 366 -58.30 15.44 -49.23
CA LEU A 366 -58.27 14.64 -47.99
C LEU A 366 -59.30 15.16 -46.98
N ARG A 367 -59.43 16.48 -46.85
CA ARG A 367 -60.47 17.12 -46.03
C ARG A 367 -61.88 16.75 -46.50
N SER A 368 -62.15 16.81 -47.81
CA SER A 368 -63.46 16.40 -48.34
C SER A 368 -63.76 14.93 -48.09
N ARG A 369 -62.75 14.04 -48.19
CA ARG A 369 -62.90 12.61 -47.85
C ARG A 369 -63.21 12.41 -46.36
N PHE A 370 -62.49 13.10 -45.48
CA PHE A 370 -62.72 13.08 -44.04
C PHE A 370 -64.13 13.57 -43.68
N ASP A 371 -64.56 14.70 -44.23
CA ASP A 371 -65.89 15.28 -44.00
C ASP A 371 -67.02 14.35 -44.47
N ARG A 372 -66.86 13.69 -45.64
CA ARG A 372 -67.82 12.70 -46.15
C ARG A 372 -67.95 11.48 -45.24
N VAL A 373 -66.84 11.01 -44.66
CA VAL A 373 -66.83 9.89 -43.71
C VAL A 373 -67.49 10.29 -42.39
N MET A 374 -67.17 11.46 -41.85
CA MET A 374 -67.77 11.98 -40.62
C MET A 374 -69.28 12.22 -40.76
N THR A 375 -69.74 12.70 -41.92
CA THR A 375 -71.17 12.88 -42.22
C THR A 375 -71.94 11.55 -42.29
N ARG A 376 -71.26 10.44 -42.62
CA ARG A 376 -71.84 9.08 -42.54
C ARG A 376 -71.95 8.56 -41.11
N MET A 377 -71.07 9.02 -40.21
CA MET A 377 -71.02 8.56 -38.82
C MET A 377 -71.98 9.32 -37.89
N THR A 378 -72.37 10.55 -38.21
CA THR A 378 -73.19 11.43 -37.35
C THR A 378 -74.71 11.43 -37.64
N ARG A 379 -75.24 10.44 -38.38
CA ARG A 379 -76.70 10.27 -38.49
C ARG A 379 -77.30 9.83 -37.14
N PRO A 380 -78.36 10.48 -36.63
CA PRO A 380 -79.03 10.08 -35.40
C PRO A 380 -79.77 8.73 -35.59
N PRO A 381 -79.91 7.92 -34.53
CA PRO A 381 -80.50 6.59 -34.62
C PRO A 381 -82.05 6.64 -34.59
N ASN A 382 -82.69 6.12 -35.64
CA ASN A 382 -84.07 5.61 -35.70
C ASN A 382 -84.30 5.05 -37.13
N GLN A 383 -84.73 3.81 -37.44
CA GLN A 383 -85.38 2.72 -36.71
C GLN A 383 -84.91 1.34 -37.27
N ILE A 384 -84.59 0.41 -36.36
CA ILE A 384 -84.91 -1.05 -36.30
C ILE A 384 -85.19 -1.75 -37.66
N LEU A 385 -84.42 -2.75 -38.13
CA LEU A 385 -84.51 -4.15 -37.67
C LEU A 385 -83.20 -4.96 -37.87
N SER A 386 -82.80 -5.59 -36.76
CA SER A 386 -82.23 -6.94 -36.59
C SER A 386 -80.81 -7.27 -37.08
N GLY A 387 -79.93 -7.54 -36.10
CA GLY A 387 -78.84 -8.51 -36.25
C GLY A 387 -77.46 -8.05 -35.78
N GLY A 388 -77.22 -7.99 -34.47
CA GLY A 388 -75.89 -8.36 -33.93
C GLY A 388 -75.81 -9.89 -33.79
N PRO A 389 -74.65 -10.53 -33.55
CA PRO A 389 -73.46 -9.95 -32.91
C PRO A 389 -72.08 -10.42 -33.46
N PHE A 390 -71.02 -9.75 -33.01
CA PHE A 390 -69.65 -10.23 -32.77
C PHE A 390 -69.06 -11.43 -33.54
N GLN A 391 -67.91 -11.18 -34.18
CA GLN A 391 -66.64 -11.95 -34.19
C GLN A 391 -65.91 -11.59 -35.49
N GLY A 392 -64.67 -11.12 -35.54
CA GLY A 392 -63.47 -11.60 -34.85
C GLY A 392 -62.40 -11.76 -35.93
N GLY A 393 -61.15 -11.36 -35.64
CA GLY A 393 -59.98 -11.55 -36.52
C GLY A 393 -59.90 -10.55 -37.68
N GLY A 394 -58.76 -9.99 -38.07
CA GLY A 394 -57.39 -10.41 -37.85
C GLY A 394 -56.64 -10.27 -39.18
N HIS A 395 -55.57 -9.46 -39.18
CA HIS A 395 -54.44 -9.50 -40.12
C HIS A 395 -54.59 -8.78 -41.49
N PRO A 396 -53.47 -8.54 -42.23
CA PRO A 396 -52.66 -7.32 -42.08
C PRO A 396 -52.25 -6.71 -43.44
N PHE A 397 -51.99 -5.41 -43.53
CA PHE A 397 -51.32 -4.87 -44.73
C PHE A 397 -49.83 -4.62 -44.46
N PHE A 398 -49.03 -5.55 -44.99
CA PHE A 398 -47.58 -5.44 -45.17
C PHE A 398 -47.28 -4.33 -46.19
N PHE A 399 -46.38 -3.40 -45.84
CA PHE A 399 -45.75 -2.47 -46.78
C PHE A 399 -44.45 -3.08 -47.30
N GLN A 400 -44.31 -3.16 -48.62
CA GLN A 400 -43.08 -3.54 -49.31
C GLN A 400 -42.24 -2.29 -49.58
N ASN A 401 -40.95 -2.40 -49.24
CA ASN A 401 -39.88 -1.40 -49.39
C ASN A 401 -39.82 -0.70 -50.76
N GLY A 402 -39.59 0.62 -50.73
CA GLY A 402 -39.01 1.41 -51.82
C GLY A 402 -38.13 2.52 -51.25
N HIS A 403 -36.82 2.44 -51.50
CA HIS A 403 -35.78 3.40 -51.10
C HIS A 403 -35.85 4.73 -51.89
N GLY A 404 -35.43 5.84 -51.27
CA GLY A 404 -34.72 6.91 -52.01
C GLY A 404 -34.83 8.35 -51.48
N GLY A 405 -33.74 8.84 -50.85
CA GLY A 405 -33.39 10.27 -50.70
C GLY A 405 -34.01 10.97 -49.48
N GLY A 406 -33.32 11.42 -48.44
CA GLY A 406 -31.93 11.87 -48.35
C GLY A 406 -31.84 13.40 -48.36
N GLN A 407 -32.33 14.09 -47.31
CA GLN A 407 -31.88 15.45 -47.00
C GLN A 407 -31.79 15.66 -45.48
N LYS A 408 -30.56 15.87 -45.04
CA LYS A 408 -30.18 16.23 -43.66
C LYS A 408 -30.47 17.71 -43.45
N PHE A 409 -31.18 18.06 -42.38
CA PHE A 409 -31.23 19.44 -41.88
C PHE A 409 -30.28 19.58 -40.68
N GLN A 410 -29.23 20.40 -40.85
CA GLN A 410 -28.40 20.93 -39.77
C GLN A 410 -29.10 22.15 -39.18
N PHE A 411 -29.21 22.21 -37.85
CA PHE A 411 -29.58 23.43 -37.13
C PHE A 411 -28.33 24.12 -36.63
N GLN A 412 -28.10 25.34 -37.11
CA GLN A 412 -27.08 26.26 -36.63
C GLN A 412 -27.76 27.22 -35.64
N TYR A 413 -27.38 27.19 -34.37
CA TYR A 413 -27.79 28.20 -33.40
C TYR A 413 -26.70 29.26 -33.33
N GLY A 414 -27.01 30.47 -33.80
CA GLY A 414 -26.23 31.67 -33.54
C GLY A 414 -26.60 32.23 -32.16
N PHE A 415 -25.58 32.38 -31.32
CA PHE A 415 -25.45 33.49 -30.37
C PHE A 415 -24.43 34.45 -30.93
#